data_AF-A0A829GHM8-F1
#
_entry.id   AF-A0A829GHM8-F1
#
_cell.length_a   1.000
_cell.length_b   1.000
_cell.length_c   1.000
_cell.angle_alpha   90.00
_cell.angle_beta   90.00
_cell.angle_gamma   90.00
#
_symmetry.space_group_name_H-M   'P 1'
#
loop_
_entity.id
_entity.type
_entity.pdbx_description
1 polymer ?
#
loop_
_entity_poly.entity_id
_entity_poly.type
_entity_poly.pdbx_seq_one_letter_code
_entity_poly.pdbx_strand_id
1 'polypeptide(L)'
;MDAIYQHFRKDEAALIDHFAELIETARTEYRPVLTDFTDPRQRLIATSLVSADDDIKLVHFGGYPHAERQRIIFAPSYFSATAADFD
;
A
#
# COMPACT_ATOMS: atom_id res chain seq x y z
N MET A 1 -2.41 -14.32 12.56
CA MET A 1 -2.97 -13.04 12.13
C MET A 1 -3.01 -11.98 13.24
N ASP A 2 -2.31 -12.16 14.38
CA ASP A 2 -2.46 -11.32 15.60
C ASP A 2 -1.24 -10.43 15.93
N ALA A 3 -0.11 -10.62 15.24
CA ALA A 3 1.14 -9.93 15.56
C ALA A 3 1.30 -8.57 14.87
N ILE A 4 0.50 -8.30 13.84
CA ILE A 4 0.61 -7.07 13.03
C ILE A 4 0.06 -5.89 13.83
N TYR A 5 -1.09 -6.05 14.51
CA TYR A 5 -1.70 -5.00 15.33
C TYR A 5 -0.93 -4.66 16.62
N GLN A 6 -0.10 -5.56 17.16
CA GLN A 6 0.64 -5.31 18.42
C GLN A 6 1.79 -4.30 18.27
N HIS A 7 2.15 -3.91 17.04
CA HIS A 7 3.23 -2.95 16.76
C HIS A 7 2.76 -1.55 16.36
N PHE A 8 1.45 -1.26 16.43
CA PHE A 8 0.90 0.03 16.01
C PHE A 8 0.45 0.88 17.18
N ARG A 9 0.92 2.13 17.20
CA ARG A 9 0.44 3.14 18.15
C ARG A 9 -1.01 3.48 17.82
N LYS A 10 -1.77 3.98 18.80
CA LYS A 10 -3.16 4.45 18.56
C LYS A 10 -3.25 5.48 17.44
N ASP A 11 -2.21 6.31 17.28
CA ASP A 11 -2.12 7.29 16.20
C ASP A 11 -1.98 6.67 14.80
N GLU A 12 -1.62 5.40 14.69
CA GLU A 12 -1.44 4.69 13.41
C GLU A 12 -2.71 3.93 12.98
N ALA A 13 -3.73 3.85 13.85
CA ALA A 13 -5.00 3.18 13.54
C ALA A 13 -5.71 3.81 12.33
N ALA A 14 -5.82 5.14 12.31
CA ALA A 14 -6.45 5.86 11.19
C ALA A 14 -5.73 5.61 9.85
N LEU A 15 -4.41 5.40 9.89
CA LEU A 15 -3.61 5.14 8.70
C LEU A 15 -3.73 3.69 8.24
N ILE A 16 -3.86 2.75 9.18
CA ILE A 16 -4.16 1.35 8.88
C ILE A 16 -5.53 1.25 8.22
N ASP A 17 -6.55 1.89 8.80
CA ASP A 17 -7.91 1.91 8.25
C ASP A 17 -7.89 2.50 6.83
N HIS A 18 -7.23 3.64 6.65
CA HIS A 18 -7.08 4.27 5.33
C HIS A 18 -6.46 3.34 4.29
N PHE A 19 -5.37 2.63 4.61
CA PHE A 19 -4.77 1.69 3.67
C PHE A 19 -5.62 0.44 3.45
N ALA A 20 -6.30 -0.07 4.47
CA ALA A 20 -7.22 -1.17 4.34
C ALA A 20 -8.39 -0.82 3.40
N GLU A 21 -8.94 0.39 3.49
CA GLU A 21 -9.97 0.88 2.57
C GLU A 21 -9.46 0.95 1.11
N LEU A 22 -8.22 1.41 0.90
CA LEU A 22 -7.63 1.47 -0.45
C LEU A 22 -7.37 0.07 -1.04
N ILE A 23 -6.92 -0.89 -0.22
CA ILE A 23 -6.75 -2.29 -0.61
C ILE A 23 -8.11 -2.90 -0.98
N GLU A 24 -9.12 -2.72 -0.14
CA GLU A 24 -10.47 -3.22 -0.40
C GLU A 24 -11.11 -2.58 -1.64
N THR A 25 -10.82 -1.31 -1.90
CA THR A 25 -11.22 -0.61 -3.12
C THR A 25 -10.57 -1.27 -4.34
N ALA A 26 -9.25 -1.50 -4.30
CA ALA A 26 -8.53 -2.18 -5.38
C ALA A 26 -9.06 -3.60 -5.62
N ARG A 27 -9.44 -4.30 -4.55
CA ARG A 27 -10.03 -5.65 -4.60
C ARG A 27 -11.43 -5.64 -5.20
N THR A 28 -12.31 -4.80 -4.70
CA THR A 28 -13.74 -4.79 -5.05
C THR A 28 -13.96 -4.20 -6.43
N GLU A 29 -13.29 -3.09 -6.75
CA GLU A 29 -13.37 -2.46 -8.07
C GLU A 29 -12.46 -3.15 -9.09
N TYR A 30 -11.64 -4.12 -8.63
CA TYR A 30 -10.71 -4.87 -9.44
C TYR A 30 -9.88 -3.96 -10.36
N ARG A 31 -9.29 -2.91 -9.78
CA ARG A 31 -8.48 -1.90 -10.47
C ARG A 31 -7.32 -1.41 -9.60
N PRO A 32 -6.24 -0.87 -10.19
CA PRO A 32 -5.19 -0.22 -9.40
C PRO A 32 -5.71 1.03 -8.67
N VAL A 33 -5.20 1.23 -7.45
CA VAL A 33 -5.45 2.39 -6.61
C VAL A 33 -4.10 2.99 -6.21
N LEU A 34 -3.86 4.22 -6.63
CA LEU A 34 -2.66 5.00 -6.31
C LEU A 34 -2.88 5.80 -5.02
N THR A 35 -1.91 5.74 -4.12
CA THR A 35 -1.90 6.54 -2.90
C THR A 35 -1.16 7.87 -3.11
N ASP A 36 -1.37 8.80 -2.18
CA ASP A 36 -0.47 9.93 -2.00
C ASP A 36 0.96 9.48 -1.63
N PHE A 37 1.88 10.46 -1.54
CA PHE A 37 3.24 10.19 -1.08
C PHE A 37 3.22 9.66 0.35
N THR A 38 3.87 8.52 0.52
CA THR A 38 4.00 7.85 1.81
C THR A 38 5.43 7.91 2.32
N ASP A 39 5.57 8.13 3.63
CA ASP A 39 6.85 8.05 4.33
C ASP A 39 7.25 6.58 4.59
N PRO A 40 8.51 6.28 4.96
CA PRO A 40 8.98 4.90 5.15
C PRO A 40 8.16 4.09 6.16
N ARG A 41 7.68 4.72 7.24
CA ARG A 41 6.84 4.07 8.26
C ARG A 41 5.49 3.65 7.70
N GLN A 42 4.86 4.51 6.91
CA GLN A 42 3.56 4.25 6.28
C GLN A 42 3.68 3.13 5.25
N ARG A 43 4.78 3.09 4.49
CA ARG A 43 5.08 2.02 3.53
C ARG A 43 5.23 0.65 4.20
N LEU A 44 5.89 0.61 5.35
CA LEU A 44 6.00 -0.60 6.17
C LEU A 44 4.62 -1.08 6.64
N ILE A 45 3.75 -0.16 7.05
CA ILE A 45 2.37 -0.48 7.44
C ILE A 45 1.61 -1.07 6.25
N ALA A 46 1.57 -0.35 5.12
CA ALA A 46 0.89 -0.80 3.91
C ALA A 46 1.39 -2.18 3.43
N THR A 47 2.71 -2.41 3.48
CA THR A 47 3.32 -3.71 3.14
C THR A 47 2.92 -4.81 4.10
N SER A 48 2.72 -4.50 5.38
CA SER A 48 2.27 -5.47 6.38
C SER A 48 0.77 -5.81 6.23
N LEU A 49 -0.03 -4.90 5.65
CA LEU A 49 -1.46 -5.13 5.42
C LEU A 49 -1.71 -6.04 4.21
N VAL A 50 -0.84 -5.97 3.20
CA VAL A 50 -0.89 -6.87 2.05
C VAL A 50 -0.25 -8.21 2.42
N SER A 51 -1.07 -9.25 2.60
CA SER A 51 -0.59 -10.60 2.86
C SER A 51 -0.10 -11.28 1.57
N ALA A 52 0.82 -12.23 1.70
CA ALA A 52 1.38 -12.96 0.55
C ALA A 52 0.36 -13.81 -0.23
N ASP A 53 -0.78 -14.13 0.39
CA ASP A 53 -1.88 -14.93 -0.18
C ASP A 53 -3.03 -14.07 -0.71
N ASP A 54 -2.87 -12.74 -0.75
CA ASP A 54 -3.92 -11.81 -1.16
C ASP A 54 -3.91 -11.56 -2.68
N ASP A 55 -5.09 -11.43 -3.30
CA ASP A 55 -5.23 -11.11 -4.74
C ASP A 55 -4.70 -9.71 -5.11
N ILE A 56 -4.40 -8.90 -4.10
CA ILE A 56 -3.82 -7.57 -4.23
C ILE A 56 -2.31 -7.62 -3.99
N LYS A 57 -1.58 -6.98 -4.89
CA LYS A 57 -0.15 -6.70 -4.76
C LYS A 57 0.10 -5.22 -4.49
N LEU A 58 1.21 -4.98 -3.80
CA LEU A 58 1.71 -3.65 -3.49
C LEU A 58 2.93 -3.35 -4.37
N VAL A 59 2.92 -2.20 -5.05
CA VAL A 59 4.09 -1.66 -5.76
C VAL A 59 4.34 -0.25 -5.26
N HIS A 60 5.59 0.13 -5.03
CA HIS A 60 5.92 1.49 -4.58
C HIS A 60 7.01 2.13 -5.45
N PHE A 61 6.85 3.42 -5.74
CA PHE A 61 7.80 4.17 -6.56
C PHE A 61 7.84 5.64 -6.14
N GLY A 62 9.05 6.21 -6.08
CA GLY A 62 9.30 7.56 -5.56
C GLY A 62 9.97 8.49 -6.55
N GLY A 63 9.87 8.21 -7.85
CA GLY A 63 10.48 9.02 -8.91
C GLY A 63 11.97 8.73 -9.14
N TYR A 64 12.73 8.42 -8.09
CA TYR A 64 14.17 8.12 -8.17
C TYR A 64 14.59 7.02 -7.18
N PRO A 65 15.74 6.35 -7.41
CA PRO A 65 16.27 5.36 -6.48
C PRO A 65 16.51 5.97 -5.09
N HIS A 66 16.09 5.27 -4.03
CA HIS A 66 16.23 5.69 -2.63
C HIS A 66 15.44 6.95 -2.21
N ALA A 67 14.40 7.33 -2.97
CA ALA A 67 13.47 8.35 -2.50
C ALA A 67 12.82 7.96 -1.16
N GLU A 68 12.92 8.82 -0.14
CA GLU A 68 12.32 8.58 1.18
C GLU A 68 10.79 8.55 1.09
N ARG A 69 10.24 9.51 0.35
CA ARG A 69 8.82 9.59 0.03
C ARG A 69 8.55 8.89 -1.29
N GLN A 70 7.66 7.92 -1.26
CA GLN A 70 7.27 7.18 -2.45
C GLN A 70 5.77 6.94 -2.42
N ARG A 71 5.12 6.95 -3.58
CA ARG A 71 3.71 6.58 -3.72
C ARG A 71 3.58 5.06 -3.75
N ILE A 72 2.40 4.57 -3.42
CA ILE A 72 2.08 3.14 -3.42
C ILE A 72 0.93 2.91 -4.39
N ILE A 73 0.97 1.82 -5.15
CA ILE A 73 -0.14 1.30 -5.91
C ILE A 73 -0.55 -0.03 -5.28
N PHE A 74 -1.80 -0.12 -4.86
CA PHE A 74 -2.47 -1.37 -4.58
C PHE A 74 -3.16 -1.81 -5.86
N ALA A 75 -2.81 -2.98 -6.39
CA ALA A 75 -3.38 -3.43 -7.64
C ALA A 75 -3.66 -4.93 -7.63
N PRO A 76 -4.66 -5.40 -8.39
CA PRO A 76 -4.87 -6.83 -8.57
C PRO A 76 -3.70 -7.50 -9.30
N SER A 77 -3.58 -8.81 -9.13
CA SER A 77 -2.52 -9.65 -9.70
C SER A 77 -2.31 -9.45 -11.22
N TYR A 78 -3.36 -9.19 -12.00
CA TYR A 78 -3.28 -8.96 -13.45
C TYR A 78 -2.57 -7.65 -13.86
N PHE A 79 -2.56 -6.63 -13.00
CA PHE A 79 -2.09 -5.29 -13.37
C PHE A 79 -0.59 -5.13 -13.12
N SER A 80 0.23 -4.93 -14.14
CA SER A 80 1.67 -4.72 -13.95
C SER A 80 1.99 -3.23 -13.88
N ALA A 81 2.18 -2.69 -12.67
CA ALA A 81 2.52 -1.28 -12.48
C ALA A 81 3.88 -0.92 -13.10
N THR A 82 3.93 0.21 -13.79
CA THR A 82 5.12 0.83 -14.37
C THR A 82 5.39 2.18 -13.70
N ALA A 83 6.58 2.74 -13.90
CA ALA A 83 6.93 4.05 -13.31
C ALA A 83 5.97 5.18 -13.76
N ALA A 84 5.36 5.08 -14.94
CA ALA A 84 4.42 6.07 -15.46
C ALA A 84 3.07 6.04 -14.74
N ASP A 85 2.69 4.91 -14.11
CA ASP A 85 1.44 4.80 -13.34
C ASP A 85 1.48 5.57 -12.02
N PHE A 86 2.66 6.10 -11.66
CA PHE A 86 2.87 6.89 -10.44
C PHE A 86 2.99 8.41 -10.70
N ASP A 87 2.87 8.86 -11.95
CA ASP A 87 2.94 10.28 -12.33
C ASP A 87 1.58 10.99 -12.18
#